data_AF-A0A1N6W1J4-F1
#
_entry.id   AF-A0A1N6W1J4-F1
#
_cell.length_a   1.000
_cell.length_b   1.000
_cell.length_c   1.000
_cell.angle_alpha   90.00
_cell.angle_beta   90.00
_cell.angle_gamma   90.00
#
_symmetry.space_group_name_H-M   'P 1'
#
loop_
_entity.id
_entity.type
_entity.pdbx_description
1 polymer ?
#
loop_
_entity_poly.entity_id
_entity_poly.type
_entity_poly.pdbx_seq_one_letter_code
_entity_poly.pdbx_strand_id
1 'polypeptide(L)' 'MKKATYKDREKVVDILCQAFIDVLIPNSINFVVKNSGNRHERLKALMELQFDLSMLNGSVFLSDDQKGCIL' A
#
# COMPACT_ATOMS: atom_id res chain seq x y z
N MET A 1 -1.01 -5.11 17.63
CA MET A 1 -1.45 -5.00 16.22
C MET A 1 -2.94 -5.25 16.13
N LYS A 2 -3.66 -4.45 15.35
CA LYS A 2 -5.11 -4.56 15.12
C LYS A 2 -5.37 -5.18 13.74
N LYS A 3 -6.28 -6.17 13.66
CA LYS A 3 -6.78 -6.66 12.36
C LYS A 3 -7.57 -5.56 11.66
N ALA A 4 -7.19 -5.23 10.44
CA ALA A 4 -7.82 -4.19 9.64
C ALA A 4 -9.15 -4.66 9.04
N THR A 5 -9.99 -3.70 8.71
CA THR A 5 -11.26 -3.86 8.01
C THR A 5 -11.27 -2.97 6.78
N TYR A 6 -12.27 -3.11 5.90
CA TYR A 6 -12.44 -2.19 4.75
C TYR A 6 -12.56 -0.71 5.15
N LYS A 7 -12.95 -0.40 6.40
CA LYS A 7 -12.96 0.98 6.91
C LYS A 7 -11.55 1.56 7.06
N ASP A 8 -10.54 0.71 7.19
CA ASP A 8 -9.15 1.10 7.35
C ASP A 8 -8.41 1.19 5.99
N ARG A 9 -9.09 0.93 4.87
CA ARG A 9 -8.51 0.86 3.51
C ARG A 9 -7.66 2.09 3.17
N GLU A 10 -8.23 3.27 3.31
CA GLU A 10 -7.55 4.53 2.98
C GLU A 10 -6.28 4.71 3.82
N LYS A 11 -6.35 4.39 5.11
CA LYS A 11 -5.21 4.49 6.03
C LYS A 11 -4.08 3.52 5.67
N VAL A 12 -4.40 2.27 5.34
CA VAL A 12 -3.40 1.27 4.92
C VAL A 12 -2.76 1.66 3.59
N VAL A 13 -3.57 2.08 2.62
CA VAL A 13 -3.09 2.53 1.31
C VAL A 13 -2.15 3.74 1.46
N ASP A 14 -2.48 4.69 2.33
CA ASP A 14 -1.64 5.86 2.61
C ASP A 14 -0.28 5.45 3.21
N ILE A 15 -0.27 4.55 4.21
CA ILE A 15 0.97 4.01 4.81
C ILE A 15 1.84 3.34 3.73
N LEU A 16 1.24 2.50 2.88
CA LEU A 16 1.96 1.83 1.81
C LEU A 16 2.52 2.81 0.77
N CYS A 17 1.72 3.80 0.36
CA CYS A 17 2.19 4.85 -0.55
C CYS A 17 3.38 5.61 0.05
N GLN A 18 3.29 6.03 1.30
CA GLN A 18 4.38 6.73 2.00
C GLN A 18 5.63 5.87 2.11
N ALA A 19 5.50 4.56 2.34
CA ALA A 19 6.63 3.66 2.44
C ALA A 19 7.40 3.48 1.10
N PHE A 20 6.72 3.61 -0.04
CA PHE A 20 7.29 3.26 -1.36
C PHE A 20 7.42 4.40 -2.36
N ILE A 21 6.87 5.59 -2.09
CA ILE A 21 6.88 6.71 -3.05
C ILE A 21 8.29 7.11 -3.45
N ASP A 22 9.22 7.14 -2.49
CA ASP A 22 10.63 7.54 -2.69
C ASP A 22 11.56 6.35 -2.98
N VAL A 23 11.02 5.13 -3.08
CA VAL A 23 11.80 3.94 -3.44
C VAL A 23 11.95 3.89 -4.96
N LEU A 24 13.02 4.49 -5.48
CA LEU A 24 13.28 4.65 -6.92
C LEU A 24 14.25 3.63 -7.53
N ILE A 25 14.85 2.78 -6.69
CA ILE A 25 15.77 1.72 -7.14
C ILE A 25 15.01 0.64 -7.94
N PRO A 26 15.66 -0.08 -8.87
CA PRO A 26 15.00 -1.16 -9.62
C PRO A 26 14.39 -2.22 -8.69
N ASN A 27 13.07 -2.42 -8.80
CA ASN A 27 12.31 -3.44 -8.08
C ASN A 27 10.99 -3.75 -8.82
N SER A 28 10.24 -4.73 -8.32
CA SER A 28 8.96 -5.16 -8.92
C SER A 28 7.91 -4.04 -8.94
N ILE A 29 7.87 -3.18 -7.93
CA ILE A 29 6.96 -2.03 -7.88
C ILE A 29 7.25 -1.08 -9.05
N ASN A 30 8.51 -0.73 -9.27
CA ASN A 30 8.92 0.24 -10.30
C ASN A 30 8.83 -0.29 -11.74
N PHE A 31 8.63 -1.61 -11.91
CA PHE A 31 8.26 -2.18 -13.21
C PHE A 31 6.83 -1.78 -13.62
N VAL A 32 5.91 -1.67 -12.64
CA VAL A 32 4.51 -1.27 -12.85
C VAL A 32 4.34 0.25 -12.68
N VAL A 33 4.94 0.80 -11.63
CA VAL A 33 4.87 2.21 -11.24
C VAL A 33 6.07 2.95 -11.84
N LYS A 34 5.93 3.38 -13.10
CA LYS A 34 6.97 4.17 -13.78
C LYS A 34 7.30 5.47 -13.02
N ASN A 35 8.58 5.86 -13.02
CA ASN A 35 9.09 7.05 -12.32
C ASN A 35 8.67 8.39 -12.93
N SER A 36 8.07 8.42 -14.13
CA SER A 36 7.70 9.65 -14.82
C SER A 36 6.22 10.02 -14.65
N GLY A 37 5.94 11.32 -14.61
CA GLY A 37 4.57 11.85 -14.52
C GLY A 37 3.86 11.46 -13.22
N ASN A 38 2.65 10.91 -13.34
CA ASN A 38 1.75 10.62 -12.21
C ASN A 38 2.14 9.35 -11.41
N ARG A 39 3.39 9.30 -10.92
CA ARG A 39 3.90 8.17 -10.10
C ARG A 39 3.00 7.89 -8.90
N HIS A 40 2.61 8.94 -8.18
CA HIS A 40 1.79 8.82 -6.98
C HIS A 40 0.43 8.17 -7.26
N GLU A 41 -0.27 8.56 -8.33
CA GLU A 41 -1.57 7.97 -8.69
C GLU A 41 -1.45 6.48 -9.03
N ARG A 42 -0.40 6.10 -9.78
CA ARG A 42 -0.15 4.70 -10.13
C ARG A 42 0.22 3.87 -8.91
N LEU A 43 1.05 4.42 -8.03
CA LEU A 43 1.40 3.77 -6.77
C LEU A 43 0.16 3.56 -5.91
N LYS A 44 -0.68 4.60 -5.78
CA LYS A 44 -1.94 4.52 -5.04
C LYS A 44 -2.84 3.43 -5.60
N ALA A 45 -3.08 3.40 -6.90
CA ALA A 45 -3.90 2.36 -7.54
C ALA A 45 -3.34 0.95 -7.31
N LEU A 46 -2.00 0.78 -7.32
CA LEU A 46 -1.36 -0.49 -7.00
C LEU A 46 -1.58 -0.89 -5.53
N MET A 47 -1.39 0.03 -4.58
CA MET A 47 -1.56 -0.26 -3.15
C MET A 47 -3.02 -0.52 -2.78
N GLU A 48 -3.95 0.17 -3.44
CA GLU A 48 -5.38 -0.09 -3.38
C GLU A 48 -5.71 -1.52 -3.82
N LEU A 49 -5.20 -1.95 -4.97
CA LEU A 49 -5.37 -3.31 -5.46
C LEU A 49 -4.78 -4.35 -4.49
N GLN A 50 -3.57 -4.11 -3.96
CA GLN A 50 -2.94 -5.02 -3.00
C GLN A 50 -3.77 -5.15 -1.71
N PHE A 51 -4.28 -4.04 -1.18
CA PHE A 51 -5.18 -4.08 -0.01
C PHE A 51 -6.44 -4.90 -0.29
N ASP A 52 -7.11 -4.66 -1.41
CA ASP A 52 -8.35 -5.35 -1.76
C ASP A 52 -8.12 -6.86 -1.95
N LEU A 53 -7.01 -7.26 -2.56
CA LEU A 53 -6.62 -8.67 -2.70
C LEU A 53 -6.28 -9.33 -1.36
N SER A 54 -5.55 -8.66 -0.47
CA SER A 54 -5.24 -9.20 0.86
C SER A 54 -6.47 -9.28 1.77
N MET A 55 -7.42 -8.34 1.63
CA MET A 55 -8.69 -8.43 2.36
C MET A 55 -9.59 -9.56 1.83
N LEU A 56 -9.50 -9.89 0.54
CA LEU A 56 -10.25 -11.00 -0.06
C LEU A 56 -9.66 -12.37 0.31
N ASN A 57 -8.34 -12.51 0.25
CA ASN A 57 -7.66 -13.82 0.33
C ASN A 57 -6.85 -14.04 1.64
N GLY A 58 -6.83 -13.07 2.55
CA GLY A 58 -5.95 -13.10 3.71
C GLY A 58 -6.42 -12.22 4.86
N SER A 59 -5.48 -11.46 5.43
CA SER A 59 -5.76 -10.54 6.54
C SER A 59 -4.72 -9.44 6.57
N VAL A 60 -5.19 -8.21 6.65
CA VAL A 60 -4.33 -7.04 6.85
C VAL A 60 -4.28 -6.71 8.34
N PHE A 61 -3.11 -6.34 8.84
CA PHE A 61 -2.94 -5.86 10.22
C PHE A 61 -2.29 -4.48 10.23
N LEU A 62 -2.78 -3.62 11.10
CA LEU A 62 -2.20 -2.32 11.42
C LEU A 62 -1.42 -2.41 12.72
N SER A 63 -0.30 -1.69 12.79
CA SER A 63 0.40 -1.46 14.05
C SER A 63 -0.47 -0.67 15.01
N ASP A 64 -0.20 -0.78 16.31
CA ASP A 64 -1.03 -0.12 17.34
C ASP A 64 -0.89 1.41 17.28
N ASP A 65 0.24 1.93 16.79
CA ASP A 65 0.46 3.36 16.53
C ASP A 65 -0.08 3.83 15.16
N GLN A 66 -0.66 2.91 14.37
CA GLN A 66 -1.21 3.17 13.03
C GLN A 66 -0.21 3.79 12.04
N LYS A 67 1.10 3.53 12.23
CA LYS A 67 2.17 3.99 11.33
C LYS A 67 2.72 2.90 10.43
N GLY A 68 2.36 1.65 10.67
CA GLY A 68 2.77 0.50 9.86
C GLY A 68 1.62 -0.45 9.61
N CYS A 69 1.76 -1.26 8.56
CA CYS A 69 0.84 -2.34 8.26
C CYS A 69 1.58 -3.56 7.70
N ILE A 70 0.94 -4.71 7.76
CA ILE A 70 1.32 -5.93 7.04
C ILE A 70 0.08 -6.48 6.33
N LEU A 71 0.27 -6.94 5.09
CA LEU A 71 -0.76 -7.49 4.20
C LEU A 71 -0.54 -8.98 3.93
#